data_AF-A0A849Q1S0-F1
#
_entry.id   AF-A0A849Q1S0-F1
#
_cell.length_a   1.000
_cell.length_b   1.000
_cell.length_c   1.000
_cell.angle_alpha   90.00
_cell.angle_beta   90.00
_cell.angle_gamma   90.00
#
_symmetry.space_group_name_H-M   'P 1'
#
loop_
_entity.id
_entity.type
_entity.pdbx_description
1 polymer ?
#
loop_
_entity_poly.entity_id
_entity_poly.type
_entity_poly.pdbx_seq_one_letter_code
_entity_poly.pdbx_strand_id
1 'polypeptide(L)'
;MRFDLHVHSCFSKDSNSDPASILEYAKINGLDGVAICDHDTREGGLVCSRLAKETNSDIIVIPGIEVTSSKGHILVLDPKGDIESGMTPEETIERARELGAVV
;
A
#
# COMPACT_ATOMS: atom_id res chain seq x y z
N MET A 1 -9.74 -3.54 -15.58
CA MET A 1 -9.83 -2.91 -14.25
C MET A 1 -8.88 -1.72 -14.21
N ARG A 2 -9.21 -0.67 -13.48
CA ARG A 2 -8.46 0.59 -13.34
C ARG A 2 -8.01 0.76 -11.90
N PHE A 3 -6.70 0.80 -11.68
CA PHE A 3 -6.10 0.89 -10.34
C PHE A 3 -5.19 2.10 -10.23
N ASP A 4 -5.10 2.65 -9.03
CA ASP A 4 -3.97 3.45 -8.58
C ASP A 4 -3.11 2.58 -7.66
N LEU A 5 -1.85 2.36 -8.02
CA LEU A 5 -0.98 1.40 -7.34
C LEU A 5 0.03 2.06 -6.40
N HIS A 6 -0.08 3.37 -6.15
CA HIS A 6 0.81 4.09 -5.25
C HIS A 6 0.07 5.24 -4.55
N VAL A 7 -0.61 4.91 -3.44
CA VAL A 7 -1.37 5.88 -2.62
C VAL A 7 -0.85 5.90 -1.19
N HIS A 8 -0.73 7.10 -0.62
CA HIS A 8 -0.31 7.30 0.77
C HIS A 8 -1.50 7.75 1.62
N SER A 9 -1.63 7.15 2.80
CA SER A 9 -2.61 7.48 3.82
C SER A 9 -2.00 8.28 4.97
N CYS A 10 -2.83 8.66 5.93
CA CYS A 10 -2.41 9.32 7.17
C CYS A 10 -1.47 8.47 8.06
N PHE A 11 -1.21 7.21 7.71
CA PHE A 11 -0.20 6.36 8.36
C PHE A 11 1.21 6.57 7.77
N SER A 12 1.31 7.26 6.65
CA SER A 12 2.58 7.70 6.08
C SER A 12 3.00 9.06 6.63
N LYS A 13 4.31 9.31 6.66
CA LYS A 13 4.92 10.59 7.10
C LYS A 13 4.62 11.78 6.19
N ASP A 14 4.14 11.54 4.97
CA ASP A 14 3.99 12.51 3.89
C ASP A 14 2.54 12.69 3.39
N SER A 15 1.56 12.08 4.06
CA SER A 15 0.15 12.20 3.71
C SER A 15 -0.72 12.43 4.94
N ASN A 16 -1.86 13.09 4.73
CA ASN A 16 -2.91 13.28 5.74
C ASN A 16 -4.25 12.64 5.30
N SER A 17 -4.25 11.87 4.20
CA SER A 17 -5.47 11.29 3.65
C SER A 17 -5.97 10.16 4.53
N ASP A 18 -7.17 10.32 5.10
CA ASP A 18 -7.79 9.27 5.90
C ASP A 18 -8.30 8.12 5.00
N PRO A 19 -8.32 6.86 5.50
CA PRO A 19 -8.76 5.71 4.71
C PRO A 19 -10.18 5.81 4.12
N ALA A 20 -11.12 6.47 4.81
CA ALA A 20 -12.49 6.59 4.33
C ALA A 20 -12.56 7.51 3.10
N SER A 21 -11.89 8.65 3.17
CA SER A 21 -11.75 9.57 2.03
C SER A 21 -11.07 8.88 0.85
N ILE A 22 -10.01 8.09 1.07
CA ILE A 22 -9.33 7.38 -0.04
C ILE A 22 -10.31 6.47 -0.78
N LEU A 23 -11.12 5.68 -0.08
CA LEU A 23 -12.13 4.80 -0.69
C LEU A 23 -13.21 5.59 -1.44
N GLU A 24 -13.70 6.68 -0.85
CA GLU A 24 -14.69 7.56 -1.46
C GLU A 24 -14.17 8.17 -2.77
N TYR A 25 -12.99 8.77 -2.74
CA TYR A 25 -12.40 9.40 -3.92
C TYR A 25 -12.01 8.38 -4.99
N ALA A 26 -11.54 7.18 -4.61
CA ALA A 26 -11.29 6.10 -5.57
C ALA A 26 -12.58 5.78 -6.35
N LYS A 27 -13.71 5.66 -5.65
CA LYS A 27 -15.02 5.41 -6.26
C LYS A 27 -15.48 6.57 -7.15
N ILE A 28 -15.38 7.81 -6.68
CA ILE A 28 -15.76 9.02 -7.45
C ILE A 28 -14.95 9.11 -8.76
N ASN A 29 -13.68 8.73 -8.73
CA ASN A 29 -12.80 8.77 -9.91
C ASN A 29 -12.92 7.53 -10.82
N GLY A 30 -13.83 6.60 -10.51
CA GLY A 30 -14.06 5.39 -11.29
C GLY A 30 -12.87 4.44 -11.28
N LEU A 31 -12.16 4.33 -10.15
CA LEU A 31 -11.18 3.28 -9.92
C LEU A 31 -11.89 2.01 -9.46
N ASP A 32 -11.39 0.85 -9.88
CA ASP A 32 -11.78 -0.46 -9.38
C ASP A 32 -11.01 -0.84 -8.10
N GLY A 33 -9.88 -0.18 -7.84
CA GLY A 33 -9.08 -0.43 -6.66
C GLY A 33 -7.89 0.50 -6.46
N VAL A 34 -7.29 0.41 -5.28
CA VAL A 34 -6.11 1.17 -4.87
C VAL A 34 -5.11 0.28 -4.14
N ALA A 35 -3.82 0.54 -4.31
CA ALA A 35 -2.79 0.05 -3.39
C ALA A 35 -2.37 1.16 -2.44
N ILE A 36 -2.46 0.88 -1.13
CA ILE A 36 -1.98 1.80 -0.10
C ILE A 36 -0.54 1.41 0.23
N CYS A 37 0.40 2.30 -0.09
CA CYS A 37 1.84 2.10 -0.02
C CYS A 37 2.46 3.17 0.88
N ASP A 38 2.08 3.17 2.16
CA ASP A 38 2.69 4.09 3.13
C ASP A 38 4.20 3.81 3.28
N HIS A 39 4.97 4.84 3.66
CA HIS A 39 6.41 4.68 3.88
C HIS A 39 6.67 3.68 5.00
N ASP A 40 7.37 2.59 4.66
CA ASP A 40 7.91 1.60 5.60
C ASP A 40 6.87 0.91 6.52
N THR A 41 5.58 0.99 6.20
CA THR A 41 4.51 0.33 6.96
C THR A 41 3.37 -0.13 6.04
N ARG A 42 2.71 -1.22 6.41
CA ARG A 42 1.45 -1.68 5.77
C ARG A 42 0.20 -1.34 6.55
N GLU A 43 0.33 -0.62 7.66
CA GLU A 43 -0.78 -0.38 8.59
C GLU A 43 -1.96 0.34 7.91
N GLY A 44 -1.71 1.41 7.15
CA GLY A 44 -2.76 2.13 6.46
C GLY A 44 -3.47 1.27 5.40
N GLY A 45 -2.75 0.39 4.70
CA GLY A 45 -3.34 -0.58 3.78
C GLY A 45 -4.22 -1.62 4.47
N LEU A 46 -3.79 -2.14 5.62
CA LEU A 46 -4.60 -3.08 6.41
C LEU A 46 -5.86 -2.42 6.98
N VAL A 47 -5.75 -1.20 7.48
CA VAL A 47 -6.89 -0.40 7.98
C VAL A 47 -7.86 -0.09 6.85
N CYS A 48 -7.37 0.38 5.71
CA CYS A 48 -8.19 0.69 4.53
C CYS A 48 -8.89 -0.57 3.99
N SER A 49 -8.20 -1.72 3.92
CA SER A 49 -8.79 -2.99 3.48
C SER A 49 -9.89 -3.48 4.43
N ARG A 50 -9.69 -3.32 5.75
CA ARG A 50 -10.73 -3.63 6.75
C ARG A 50 -11.94 -2.72 6.57
N LEU A 51 -11.71 -1.41 6.45
CA LEU A 51 -12.76 -0.43 6.27
C LEU A 51 -13.58 -0.69 5.00
N ALA A 52 -12.93 -1.03 3.88
CA ALA A 52 -13.60 -1.39 2.64
C ALA A 52 -14.55 -2.58 2.84
N LYS A 53 -14.15 -3.60 3.62
CA LYS A 53 -15.01 -4.75 3.96
C LYS A 53 -16.16 -4.35 4.89
N GLU A 54 -15.89 -3.58 5.94
CA GLU A 54 -16.90 -3.15 6.92
C GLU A 54 -17.99 -2.27 6.29
N THR A 55 -17.63 -1.48 5.28
CA THR A 55 -18.54 -0.58 4.57
C THR A 55 -19.16 -1.18 3.31
N ASN A 56 -18.84 -2.44 2.97
CA ASN A 56 -19.21 -3.09 1.71
C ASN A 56 -18.85 -2.23 0.49
N SER A 57 -17.66 -1.64 0.50
CA SER A 57 -17.13 -0.89 -0.64
C SER A 57 -16.78 -1.85 -1.78
N ASP A 58 -17.09 -1.44 -3.02
CA ASP A 58 -16.71 -2.16 -4.23
C ASP A 58 -15.24 -1.93 -4.64
N ILE A 59 -14.53 -1.04 -3.92
CA ILE A 59 -13.12 -0.73 -4.16
C ILE A 59 -12.23 -1.84 -3.61
N ILE A 60 -11.43 -2.43 -4.49
CA ILE A 60 -10.41 -3.41 -4.09
C ILE A 60 -9.23 -2.67 -3.46
N VAL A 61 -8.91 -3.00 -2.21
CA VAL A 61 -7.74 -2.45 -1.51
C VAL A 61 -6.64 -3.50 -1.49
N ILE A 62 -5.47 -3.14 -2.02
CA ILE A 62 -4.23 -3.92 -1.93
C ILE A 62 -3.36 -3.30 -0.84
N PRO A 63 -3.14 -3.99 0.30
CA PRO A 63 -2.14 -3.53 1.26
C PRO A 63 -0.74 -3.62 0.63
N GLY A 64 -0.02 -2.51 0.55
CA GLY A 64 1.35 -2.43 0.07
C GLY A 64 2.25 -1.67 1.03
N ILE A 65 3.49 -1.49 0.64
CA ILE A 65 4.51 -0.71 1.36
C ILE A 65 5.37 0.02 0.33
N GLU A 66 5.63 1.32 0.53
CA GLU A 66 6.77 1.98 -0.11
C GLU A 66 7.99 1.82 0.81
N VAL A 67 8.86 0.87 0.50
CA VAL A 67 10.03 0.55 1.33
C VAL A 67 11.16 1.52 1.00
N THR A 68 11.63 2.25 2.00
CA THR A 68 12.85 3.05 1.93
C THR A 68 14.05 2.10 1.87
N SER A 69 14.74 2.03 0.72
CA SER A 69 15.97 1.24 0.57
C SER A 69 17.22 2.12 0.76
N SER A 70 18.40 1.50 0.73
CA SER A 70 19.68 2.20 0.70
C SER A 70 19.86 3.07 -0.55
N LYS A 71 19.03 2.88 -1.60
CA LYS A 71 19.06 3.64 -2.86
C LYS A 71 17.62 3.89 -3.36
N GLY A 72 16.99 4.93 -2.85
CA GLY A 72 15.63 5.30 -3.25
C GLY A 72 14.57 4.39 -2.62
N HIS A 73 13.37 4.35 -3.21
CA HIS A 73 12.24 3.61 -2.68
C HIS A 73 11.79 2.49 -3.61
N ILE A 74 11.20 1.45 -3.04
CA ILE A 74 10.70 0.28 -3.75
C ILE A 74 9.26 0.04 -3.33
N LEU A 75 8.36 0.00 -4.32
CA LEU A 75 6.97 -0.39 -4.11
C LEU A 75 6.87 -1.90 -3.98
N VAL A 76 6.25 -2.34 -2.89
CA VAL A 76 5.97 -3.75 -2.63
C VAL A 76 4.47 -3.92 -2.44
N LEU A 77 3.84 -4.75 -3.27
CA LEU A 77 2.38 -4.96 -3.28
C LEU A 77 2.01 -6.32 -2.69
N ASP A 78 1.05 -6.33 -1.76
CA ASP A 78 0.51 -7.51 -1.06
C ASP A 78 1.55 -8.40 -0.31
N PRO A 79 2.52 -7.83 0.44
CA PRO A 79 3.44 -8.64 1.22
C PRO A 79 2.72 -9.33 2.39
N LYS A 80 2.99 -10.63 2.60
CA LYS A 80 2.46 -11.41 3.75
C LYS A 80 3.21 -11.15 5.06
N GLY A 81 4.03 -10.11 5.12
CA GLY A 81 4.93 -9.81 6.23
C GLY A 81 5.50 -8.40 6.12
N ASP A 82 6.29 -7.99 7.13
CA ASP A 82 6.96 -6.68 7.14
C ASP A 82 8.29 -6.78 6.41
N ILE A 83 8.73 -5.66 5.88
CA ILE A 83 10.00 -5.51 5.19
C ILE A 83 10.74 -4.37 5.88
N GLU A 84 11.95 -4.66 6.34
CA GLU A 84 12.80 -3.68 7.02
C GLU A 84 13.27 -2.59 6.04
N SER A 85 13.35 -1.36 6.52
CA SER A 85 13.89 -0.25 5.74
C SER A 85 15.42 -0.19 5.83
N GLY A 86 16.05 0.48 4.86
CA GLY A 86 17.49 0.70 4.79
C GLY A 86 18.30 -0.45 4.18
N MET A 87 17.66 -1.58 3.85
CA MET A 87 18.28 -2.66 3.07
C MET A 87 18.68 -2.18 1.67
N THR A 88 19.62 -2.86 1.02
CA THR A 88 19.92 -2.61 -0.39
C THR A 88 18.70 -2.90 -1.28
N PRO A 89 18.57 -2.27 -2.47
CA PRO A 89 17.49 -2.59 -3.39
C PRO A 89 17.34 -4.09 -3.67
N GLU A 90 18.47 -4.79 -3.83
CA GLU A 90 18.52 -6.21 -4.11
C GLU A 90 17.96 -7.05 -2.95
N GLU A 91 18.37 -6.76 -1.71
CA GLU A 91 17.85 -7.42 -0.50
C GLU A 91 16.36 -7.13 -0.28
N THR A 92 15.91 -5.88 -0.52
CA THR A 92 14.49 -5.53 -0.43
C THR A 92 13.64 -6.32 -1.43
N ILE A 93 14.11 -6.46 -2.67
CA ILE A 93 13.41 -7.23 -3.72
C ILE A 93 13.36 -8.72 -3.36
N GLU A 94 14.48 -9.29 -2.89
CA GLU A 94 14.54 -10.68 -2.45
C GLU A 94 13.55 -10.93 -1.32
N ARG A 95 13.58 -10.08 -0.28
CA ARG A 95 12.68 -10.17 0.87
C ARG A 95 11.20 -10.04 0.46
N ALA A 96 10.88 -9.12 -0.44
CA ALA A 96 9.52 -8.95 -0.96
C ALA A 96 9.03 -10.23 -1.65
N ARG A 97 9.86 -10.86 -2.48
CA ARG A 97 9.52 -12.11 -3.18
C ARG A 97 9.34 -13.29 -2.23
N GLU A 98 10.16 -13.41 -1.19
CA GLU A 98 9.97 -14.42 -0.13
C GLU A 98 8.60 -14.31 0.56
N LEU A 99 8.12 -13.08 0.73
CA LEU A 99 6.80 -12.78 1.28
C LEU A 99 5.65 -12.98 0.29
N GLY A 100 5.96 -13.41 -0.94
CA GLY A 100 4.99 -13.61 -2.01
C GLY A 100 4.44 -12.31 -2.60
N ALA A 101 5.11 -11.19 -2.37
CA ALA A 101 4.72 -9.88 -2.85
C ALA A 101 5.10 -9.67 -4.32
N VAL A 102 4.46 -8.69 -4.96
CA VAL A 102 4.87 -8.18 -6.28
C VAL A 102 5.79 -6.97 -6.08
N VAL A 103 6.93 -6.98 -6.78
CA VAL A 103 7.99 -5.95 -6.76
C VAL A 103 8.65 -5.87 -8.13
#